data_AF-A0A3A6GYY7-F1
#
_entry.id   AF-A0A3A6GYY7-F1
#
_cell.length_a   1.000
_cell.length_b   1.000
_cell.length_c   1.000
_cell.angle_alpha   90.00
_cell.angle_beta   90.00
_cell.angle_gamma   90.00
#
_symmetry.space_group_name_H-M   'P 1'
#
loop_
_entity.id
_entity.type
_entity.pdbx_description
1 polymer ?
#
loop_
_entity_poly.entity_id
_entity_poly.type
_entity_poly.pdbx_seq_one_letter_code
_entity_poly.pdbx_strand_id
1 'polypeptide(L)'
;MEHFMKRFNLSNNKGFTLTEMIVTIVIIGILLSILVPGMLKYIEKAKDKQFMVNARSAYIAVQDNLLETFGSSNIVTFIEVIADYQSKGAAGLTASDIEGIPETGNVIMDIKAMNDIGLTGNSIDENTGEILALEYREGNKYIQYVKAKGWTNVAVSP
;
A
#
# COMPACT_ATOMS: atom_id res chain seq x y z
N MET A 1 27.61 60.39 -34.72
CA MET A 1 26.68 59.57 -33.94
C MET A 1 26.10 58.55 -34.91
N GLU A 2 26.90 57.58 -35.34
CA GLU A 2 26.94 56.26 -34.68
C GLU A 2 25.54 55.79 -34.31
N HIS A 3 24.92 54.97 -35.14
CA HIS A 3 24.27 53.77 -34.61
C HIS A 3 24.35 52.64 -35.64
N PHE A 4 25.43 51.91 -35.43
CA PHE A 4 25.77 50.57 -35.86
C PHE A 4 24.62 49.59 -35.56
N MET A 5 23.71 49.38 -36.52
CA MET A 5 22.77 48.25 -36.47
C MET A 5 23.44 47.04 -37.12
N LYS A 6 24.35 46.41 -36.37
CA LYS A 6 24.98 45.13 -36.72
C LYS A 6 23.87 44.09 -36.87
N ARG A 7 23.58 43.69 -38.11
CA ARG A 7 22.69 42.57 -38.38
C ARG A 7 23.33 41.31 -37.78
N PHE A 8 22.70 40.72 -36.77
CA PHE A 8 23.05 39.39 -36.28
C PHE A 8 22.71 38.37 -37.38
N ASN A 9 23.70 38.04 -38.18
CA ASN A 9 23.60 36.96 -39.15
C ASN A 9 23.76 35.65 -38.37
N LEU A 10 22.64 35.10 -37.87
CA LEU A 10 22.57 33.73 -37.36
C LEU A 10 22.54 32.76 -38.55
N SER A 11 23.66 32.70 -39.28
CA SER A 11 23.89 31.66 -40.27
C SER A 11 24.18 30.34 -39.55
N ASN A 12 23.14 29.55 -39.29
CA ASN A 12 23.20 28.09 -39.17
C ASN A 12 21.80 27.45 -39.18
N ASN A 13 20.93 27.88 -40.10
CA ASN A 13 19.59 27.31 -40.30
C ASN A 13 19.66 25.92 -40.97
N LYS A 14 20.29 24.94 -40.31
CA LYS A 14 20.02 23.53 -40.57
C LYS A 14 18.76 23.17 -39.77
N GLY A 15 17.61 23.62 -40.26
CA GLY A 15 16.32 23.21 -39.73
C GLY A 15 16.16 21.70 -39.90
N PHE A 16 15.67 21.03 -38.86
CA PHE A 16 15.33 19.61 -38.88
C PHE A 16 14.39 19.35 -40.06
N THR A 17 14.72 18.38 -40.92
CA THR A 17 13.86 18.02 -42.04
C THR A 17 12.60 17.32 -41.52
N LEU A 18 11.47 17.48 -42.21
CA LEU A 18 10.24 16.76 -41.87
C LEU A 18 10.47 15.24 -41.81
N THR A 19 11.34 14.75 -42.69
CA THR A 19 11.76 13.35 -42.75
C THR A 19 12.45 12.90 -41.46
N GLU A 20 13.37 13.68 -40.91
CA GLU A 20 14.05 13.35 -39.65
C GLU A 20 13.07 13.29 -38.47
N MET A 21 12.04 14.15 -38.46
CA MET A 21 11.02 14.13 -37.40
C MET A 21 10.11 12.89 -37.51
N ILE A 22 9.68 12.54 -38.72
CA ILE A 22 8.81 11.38 -38.96
C ILE A 22 9.54 10.07 -38.66
N VAL A 23 10.78 9.91 -39.14
CA VAL A 23 11.59 8.70 -38.86
C VAL A 23 11.78 8.52 -37.35
N THR A 24 12.04 9.60 -36.62
CA THR A 24 12.22 9.56 -35.17
C THR A 24 10.95 9.13 -34.44
N ILE A 25 9.79 9.69 -34.81
CA ILE A 25 8.49 9.31 -34.21
C ILE A 25 8.17 7.84 -34.50
N VAL A 26 8.46 7.35 -35.70
CA VAL A 26 8.26 5.93 -36.06
C VAL A 26 9.12 5.02 -35.19
N ILE A 27 10.42 5.33 -35.03
CA ILE A 27 11.33 4.51 -34.20
C ILE A 27 10.90 4.57 -32.72
N ILE A 28 10.58 5.76 -32.19
CA ILE A 28 10.07 5.91 -30.81
C ILE A 28 8.78 5.10 -30.62
N GLY A 29 7.86 5.12 -31.60
CA GLY A 29 6.62 4.37 -31.56
C GLY A 29 6.84 2.85 -31.43
N ILE A 30 7.79 2.30 -32.19
CA ILE A 30 8.16 0.88 -32.11
C ILE A 30 8.73 0.54 -30.73
N LEU A 31 9.64 1.37 -30.21
CA LEU A 31 10.26 1.15 -28.89
C LEU A 31 9.23 1.24 -27.76
N LEU A 32 8.37 2.25 -27.79
CA LEU A 32 7.32 2.44 -26.78
C LEU A 32 6.33 1.27 -26.76
N SER A 33 5.99 0.72 -27.93
CA SER A 33 5.07 -0.43 -28.03
C SER A 33 5.53 -1.64 -27.21
N ILE A 34 6.85 -1.88 -27.14
CA ILE A 34 7.43 -3.01 -26.39
C ILE A 34 7.69 -2.62 -24.92
N LEU A 35 8.12 -1.38 -24.69
CA LEU A 35 8.58 -0.91 -23.38
C LEU A 35 7.42 -0.63 -22.41
N VAL A 36 6.35 0.01 -22.87
CA VAL A 36 5.19 0.38 -22.03
C VAL A 36 4.55 -0.82 -21.31
N PRO A 37 4.18 -1.94 -21.98
CA PRO A 37 3.54 -3.06 -21.28
C PRO A 37 4.45 -3.69 -20.22
N GLY A 38 5.76 -3.75 -20.47
CA GLY A 38 6.74 -4.24 -19.49
C GLY A 38 6.78 -3.38 -18.24
N MET A 39 6.86 -2.05 -18.39
CA MET A 39 6.89 -1.12 -17.25
C MET A 39 5.62 -1.17 -16.42
N LEU A 40 4.44 -1.27 -17.04
CA LEU A 40 3.16 -1.34 -16.32
C LEU A 40 3.12 -2.51 -15.34
N LYS A 41 3.57 -3.70 -15.78
CA LYS A 41 3.68 -4.89 -14.90
C LYS A 41 4.63 -4.67 -13.72
N TYR A 42 5.74 -3.98 -13.92
CA TYR A 42 6.67 -3.67 -12.82
C TYR A 42 6.08 -2.67 -11.84
N ILE A 43 5.33 -1.67 -12.32
CA ILE A 43 4.61 -0.71 -11.48
C ILE A 43 3.57 -1.43 -10.61
N GLU A 44 2.79 -2.34 -11.19
CA GLU A 44 1.82 -3.16 -10.44
C GLU A 44 2.51 -3.98 -9.35
N LYS A 45 3.61 -4.67 -9.69
CA LYS A 45 4.40 -5.44 -8.71
C LYS A 45 4.99 -4.55 -7.60
N ALA A 46 5.40 -3.33 -7.92
CA ALA A 46 5.90 -2.38 -6.94
C ALA A 46 4.78 -1.90 -6.01
N LYS A 47 3.57 -1.65 -6.54
CA LYS A 47 2.39 -1.30 -5.74
C LYS A 47 2.00 -2.44 -4.80
N ASP A 48 2.00 -3.68 -5.26
CA ASP A 48 1.71 -4.84 -4.40
C ASP A 48 2.77 -5.00 -3.30
N LYS A 49 4.05 -4.79 -3.62
CA LYS A 49 5.11 -4.78 -2.61
C LYS A 49 4.94 -3.67 -1.58
N GLN A 50 4.57 -2.46 -2.02
CA GLN A 50 4.31 -1.35 -1.10
C GLN A 50 3.14 -1.67 -0.19
N PHE A 51 2.06 -2.23 -0.73
CA PHE A 51 0.90 -2.68 0.03
C PHE A 51 1.29 -3.74 1.09
N MET A 52 2.16 -4.69 0.75
CA MET A 52 2.68 -5.66 1.73
C MET A 52 3.49 -5.01 2.86
N VAL A 53 4.27 -3.98 2.55
CA VAL A 53 5.04 -3.22 3.56
C VAL A 53 4.10 -2.46 4.47
N ASN A 54 3.09 -1.80 3.90
CA ASN A 54 2.03 -1.11 4.63
C ASN A 54 1.29 -2.06 5.58
N ALA A 55 0.89 -3.23 5.10
CA ALA A 55 0.23 -4.26 5.91
C ALA A 55 1.09 -4.73 7.08
N ARG A 56 2.40 -4.92 6.87
CA ARG A 56 3.34 -5.31 7.93
C ARG A 56 3.58 -4.19 8.95
N SER A 57 3.66 -2.95 8.49
CA SER A 57 3.75 -1.79 9.38
C SER A 57 2.52 -1.72 10.29
N ALA A 58 1.33 -1.89 9.72
CA ALA A 58 0.08 -1.90 10.46
C ALA A 58 0.00 -3.08 11.44
N TYR A 59 0.44 -4.29 11.04
CA TYR A 59 0.55 -5.43 11.94
C TYR A 59 1.43 -5.13 13.14
N ILE A 60 2.62 -4.55 12.93
CA ILE A 60 3.56 -4.23 14.00
C ILE A 60 2.94 -3.19 14.95
N ALA A 61 2.34 -2.12 14.41
CA ALA A 61 1.70 -1.08 15.21
C ALA A 61 0.58 -1.64 16.11
N VAL A 62 -0.29 -2.50 15.56
CA VAL A 62 -1.37 -3.14 16.34
C VAL A 62 -0.78 -4.11 17.37
N GLN A 63 0.22 -4.91 16.99
CA GLN A 63 0.86 -5.88 17.89
C GLN A 63 1.56 -5.18 19.05
N ASP A 64 2.24 -4.07 18.80
CA ASP A 64 2.93 -3.28 19.81
C ASP A 64 1.93 -2.68 20.81
N ASN A 65 0.82 -2.12 20.32
CA ASN A 65 -0.22 -1.56 21.20
C ASN A 65 -0.89 -2.64 22.08
N LEU A 66 -1.15 -3.82 21.50
CA LEU A 66 -1.69 -4.96 22.23
C LEU A 66 -0.72 -5.45 23.32
N LEU A 67 0.58 -5.52 23.03
CA LEU A 67 1.58 -5.94 24.00
C LEU A 67 1.78 -4.91 25.12
N GLU A 68 1.75 -3.61 24.79
CA GLU A 68 1.79 -2.54 25.80
C GLU A 68 0.60 -2.63 26.76
N THR A 69 -0.60 -2.82 26.21
CA THR A 69 -1.82 -2.95 27.01
C THR A 69 -1.81 -4.25 27.82
N PHE A 70 -1.38 -5.37 27.24
CA PHE A 70 -1.26 -6.65 27.93
C PHE A 70 -0.23 -6.62 29.07
N GLY A 71 0.89 -5.93 28.87
CA GLY A 71 1.94 -5.76 29.88
C GLY A 71 1.55 -4.83 31.03
N SER A 72 0.46 -4.07 30.88
CA SER A 72 -0.08 -3.23 31.95
C SER A 72 -0.78 -4.11 33.00
N SER A 73 -0.55 -3.84 34.29
CA SER A 73 -1.06 -4.66 35.41
C SER A 73 -2.60 -4.73 35.55
N ASN A 74 -3.35 -4.17 34.60
CA ASN A 74 -4.81 -4.14 34.60
C ASN A 74 -5.38 -4.98 33.43
N ILE A 75 -5.72 -6.23 33.73
CA ILE A 75 -6.30 -7.19 32.77
C ILE A 75 -7.65 -6.69 32.22
N VAL A 76 -8.44 -5.95 32.99
CA VAL A 76 -9.74 -5.45 32.54
C VAL A 76 -9.57 -4.48 31.36
N THR A 77 -8.58 -3.59 31.44
CA THR A 77 -8.27 -2.65 30.36
C THR A 77 -7.86 -3.36 29.09
N PHE A 78 -7.12 -4.47 29.20
CA PHE A 78 -6.71 -5.24 28.02
C PHE A 78 -7.89 -5.91 27.30
N ILE A 79 -8.82 -6.50 28.06
CA ILE A 79 -10.04 -7.10 27.48
C ILE A 79 -10.91 -6.02 26.81
N GLU A 80 -11.01 -4.82 27.41
CA GLU A 80 -11.74 -3.69 26.82
C GLU A 80 -11.13 -3.23 25.48
N VAL A 81 -9.81 -3.18 25.38
CA VAL A 81 -9.11 -2.83 24.13
C VAL A 81 -9.36 -3.87 23.03
N ILE A 82 -9.28 -5.17 23.35
CA ILE A 82 -9.63 -6.23 22.40
C ILE A 82 -11.06 -6.07 21.90
N ALA A 83 -12.00 -5.83 22.83
CA ALA A 83 -13.40 -5.67 22.51
C ALA A 83 -13.64 -4.46 21.61
N ASP A 84 -13.00 -3.32 21.87
CA ASP A 84 -13.07 -2.13 21.01
C ASP A 84 -12.59 -2.46 19.59
N TYR A 85 -11.42 -3.09 19.46
CA TYR A 85 -10.82 -3.40 18.15
C TYR A 85 -11.70 -4.33 17.31
N GLN A 86 -12.32 -5.32 17.95
CA GLN A 86 -13.25 -6.25 17.30
C GLN A 86 -14.60 -5.57 17.00
N SER A 87 -15.06 -4.65 17.84
CA SER A 87 -16.35 -3.96 17.63
C SER A 87 -16.39 -3.09 16.36
N LYS A 88 -15.23 -2.66 15.86
CA LYS A 88 -15.10 -1.86 14.62
C LYS A 88 -15.47 -2.64 13.35
N GLY A 89 -15.55 -3.96 13.41
CA GLY A 89 -16.00 -4.79 12.29
C GLY A 89 -15.25 -4.50 10.99
N ALA A 90 -15.99 -4.33 9.89
CA ALA A 90 -15.42 -4.09 8.56
C ALA A 90 -14.80 -2.69 8.38
N ALA A 91 -15.11 -1.73 9.24
CA ALA A 91 -14.45 -0.42 9.23
C ALA A 91 -12.98 -0.57 9.65
N GLY A 92 -12.73 -1.46 10.62
CA GLY A 92 -11.39 -1.72 11.14
C GLY A 92 -10.78 -0.53 11.90
N LEU A 93 -9.56 -0.73 12.36
CA LEU A 93 -8.70 0.25 13.02
C LEU A 93 -8.01 1.12 11.97
N THR A 94 -7.96 2.42 12.22
CA THR A 94 -7.30 3.41 11.35
C THR A 94 -6.15 4.11 12.05
N ALA A 95 -5.42 4.97 11.32
CA ALA A 95 -4.34 5.80 11.87
C ALA A 95 -4.77 6.71 13.04
N SER A 96 -6.06 7.00 13.18
CA SER A 96 -6.64 7.72 14.33
C SER A 96 -6.74 6.88 15.60
N ASP A 97 -6.78 5.56 15.46
CA ASP A 97 -6.90 4.63 16.58
C ASP A 97 -5.52 4.20 17.07
N ILE A 98 -4.60 3.93 16.14
CA ILE A 98 -3.24 3.46 16.44
C ILE A 98 -2.23 4.14 15.51
N GLU A 99 -1.25 4.82 16.10
CA GLU A 99 -0.13 5.42 15.37
C GLU A 99 0.71 4.32 14.70
N GLY A 100 1.06 4.51 13.42
CA GLY A 100 1.83 3.54 12.63
C GLY A 100 0.99 2.69 11.66
N ILE A 101 -0.34 2.74 11.75
CA ILE A 101 -1.22 2.30 10.67
C ILE A 101 -1.15 3.34 9.53
N PRO A 102 -0.91 2.93 8.27
CA PRO A 102 -0.93 3.86 7.13
C PRO A 102 -2.27 4.57 6.98
N GLU A 103 -2.27 5.87 6.65
CA GLU A 103 -3.48 6.71 6.59
C GLU A 103 -4.58 6.18 5.65
N THR A 104 -4.18 5.51 4.59
CA THR A 104 -5.07 4.93 3.57
C THR A 104 -5.57 3.53 3.92
N GLY A 105 -5.02 2.92 4.96
CA GLY A 105 -5.27 1.53 5.33
C GLY A 105 -6.09 1.38 6.60
N ASN A 106 -6.75 0.23 6.70
CA ASN A 106 -7.47 -0.17 7.88
C ASN A 106 -7.18 -1.63 8.26
N VAL A 107 -7.08 -1.89 9.56
CA VAL A 107 -6.84 -3.24 10.11
C VAL A 107 -8.11 -3.77 10.73
N ILE A 108 -8.65 -4.83 10.16
CA ILE A 108 -9.80 -5.53 10.68
C ILE A 108 -9.31 -6.60 11.66
N MET A 109 -9.87 -6.55 12.87
CA MET A 109 -9.64 -7.53 13.93
C MET A 109 -10.89 -8.38 14.19
N ASP A 110 -12.05 -8.07 13.59
CA ASP A 110 -13.22 -8.94 13.67
C ASP A 110 -13.15 -10.03 12.61
N ILE A 111 -12.95 -11.28 13.03
CA ILE A 111 -12.90 -12.45 12.15
C ILE A 111 -14.17 -12.57 11.29
N LYS A 112 -15.33 -12.14 11.79
CA LYS A 112 -16.59 -12.21 11.03
C LYS A 112 -16.66 -11.18 9.90
N ALA A 113 -15.88 -10.12 9.98
CA ALA A 113 -15.83 -9.05 9.00
C ALA A 113 -14.68 -9.22 7.98
N MET A 114 -13.74 -10.13 8.23
CA MET A 114 -12.70 -10.50 7.28
C MET A 114 -13.31 -11.23 6.08
N ASN A 115 -12.67 -11.12 4.92
CA ASN A 115 -12.99 -12.01 3.80
C ASN A 115 -12.70 -13.46 4.22
N ASP A 116 -13.47 -14.45 3.75
CA ASP A 116 -13.44 -15.82 4.30
C ASP A 116 -12.02 -16.39 4.47
N ILE A 117 -11.55 -16.41 5.73
CA ILE A 117 -10.25 -16.93 6.16
C ILE A 117 -10.30 -18.44 6.48
N GLY A 118 -11.48 -19.05 6.43
CA GLY A 118 -11.71 -20.44 6.86
C GLY A 118 -11.30 -20.70 8.31
N LEU A 119 -11.42 -19.69 9.18
CA LEU A 119 -11.09 -19.78 10.61
C LEU A 119 -12.31 -19.42 11.46
N THR A 120 -12.39 -20.07 12.61
CA THR A 120 -13.34 -19.76 13.68
C THR A 120 -12.53 -19.56 14.96
N GLY A 121 -12.87 -18.55 15.76
CA GLY A 121 -12.15 -18.24 16.99
C GLY A 121 -11.90 -16.75 17.19
N ASN A 122 -10.87 -16.43 17.96
CA ASN A 122 -10.46 -15.07 18.29
C ASN A 122 -9.34 -14.59 17.36
N SER A 123 -9.33 -13.29 17.07
CA SER A 123 -8.25 -12.63 16.31
C SER A 123 -7.02 -12.32 17.15
N ILE A 124 -7.16 -12.30 18.47
CA ILE A 124 -6.14 -11.97 19.45
C ILE A 124 -6.16 -13.04 20.54
N ASP A 125 -5.00 -13.48 21.00
CA ASP A 125 -4.88 -14.34 22.17
C ASP A 125 -4.92 -13.49 23.44
N GLU A 126 -6.00 -13.64 24.21
CA GLU A 126 -6.25 -12.88 25.44
C GLU A 126 -5.22 -13.17 26.56
N ASN A 127 -4.46 -14.26 26.44
CA ASN A 127 -3.46 -14.64 27.46
C ASN A 127 -2.05 -14.18 27.11
N THR A 128 -1.80 -13.74 25.88
CA THR A 128 -0.46 -13.35 25.42
C THR A 128 -0.40 -11.99 24.75
N GLY A 129 -1.53 -11.43 24.32
CA GLY A 129 -1.57 -10.22 23.49
C GLY A 129 -1.16 -10.45 22.03
N GLU A 130 -0.89 -11.68 21.63
CA GLU A 130 -0.46 -11.98 20.26
C GLU A 130 -1.64 -11.98 19.28
N ILE A 131 -1.39 -11.45 18.09
CA ILE A 131 -2.36 -11.51 17.00
C ILE A 131 -2.40 -12.92 16.41
N LEU A 132 -3.58 -13.53 16.40
CA LEU A 132 -3.88 -14.83 15.79
C LEU A 132 -4.33 -14.68 14.35
N ALA A 133 -5.15 -13.67 14.08
CA ALA A 133 -5.63 -13.34 12.76
C ALA A 133 -5.90 -11.84 12.61
N LEU A 134 -5.53 -11.26 11.48
CA LEU A 134 -5.95 -9.92 11.08
C LEU A 134 -6.17 -9.85 9.57
N GLU A 135 -6.92 -8.86 9.12
CA GLU A 135 -6.99 -8.47 7.72
C GLU A 135 -6.63 -7.00 7.57
N TYR A 136 -5.66 -6.71 6.71
CA TYR A 136 -5.34 -5.34 6.30
C TYR A 136 -6.03 -5.04 4.98
N ARG A 137 -6.73 -3.91 4.91
CA ARG A 137 -7.37 -3.40 3.69
C ARG A 137 -6.79 -2.04 3.32
N GLU A 138 -6.65 -1.80 2.02
CA GLU A 138 -6.30 -0.49 1.46
C GLU A 138 -7.00 -0.36 0.09
N GLY A 139 -7.97 0.54 0.00
CA GLY A 139 -8.84 0.64 -1.18
C GLY A 139 -9.60 -0.67 -1.43
N ASN A 140 -9.45 -1.24 -2.64
CA ASN A 140 -10.10 -2.51 -3.01
C ASN A 140 -9.20 -3.74 -2.81
N LYS A 141 -8.05 -3.60 -2.16
CA LYS A 141 -7.12 -4.71 -1.90
C LYS A 141 -7.15 -5.09 -0.44
N TYR A 142 -6.97 -6.37 -0.18
CA TYR A 142 -6.81 -6.89 1.16
C TYR A 142 -5.71 -7.95 1.23
N ILE A 143 -5.19 -8.14 2.43
CA ILE A 143 -4.32 -9.27 2.77
C ILE A 143 -4.60 -9.70 4.20
N GLN A 144 -4.49 -10.99 4.44
CA GLN A 144 -4.74 -11.59 5.73
C GLN A 144 -3.46 -12.14 6.31
N TYR A 145 -3.34 -12.03 7.62
CA TYR A 145 -2.34 -12.75 8.39
C TYR A 145 -3.06 -13.73 9.29
N VAL A 146 -2.56 -14.96 9.34
CA VAL A 146 -3.00 -15.99 10.28
C VAL A 146 -1.75 -16.59 10.90
N LYS A 147 -1.62 -16.59 12.22
CA LYS A 147 -0.42 -17.08 12.91
C LYS A 147 0.03 -18.47 12.45
N ALA A 148 -0.93 -19.38 12.24
CA ALA A 148 -0.66 -20.74 11.79
C ALA A 148 -0.27 -20.86 10.29
N LYS A 149 -0.65 -19.90 9.44
CA LYS A 149 -0.46 -19.98 7.97
C LYS A 149 0.48 -18.89 7.42
N GLY A 150 0.82 -17.90 8.23
CA GLY A 150 1.51 -16.69 7.80
C GLY A 150 0.62 -15.72 7.03
N TRP A 151 1.26 -14.90 6.20
CA TRP A 151 0.61 -13.93 5.33
C TRP A 151 0.04 -14.61 4.08
N THR A 152 -1.18 -14.25 3.70
CA THR A 152 -1.78 -14.66 2.43
C THR A 152 -1.22 -13.86 1.25
N ASN A 153 -1.64 -14.17 0.04
CA ASN A 153 -1.38 -13.29 -1.11
C ASN A 153 -2.33 -12.09 -1.08
N VAL A 154 -1.88 -10.97 -1.66
CA VAL A 154 -2.73 -9.79 -1.89
C VAL A 154 -3.89 -10.20 -2.80
N ALA A 155 -5.10 -9.94 -2.33
CA ALA A 155 -6.34 -10.22 -3.05
C ALA A 155 -7.13 -8.92 -3.22
N VAL A 156 -8.13 -8.97 -4.10
CA VAL A 156 -9.09 -7.88 -4.29
C VAL A 156 -10.39 -8.23 -3.62
N SER A 157 -10.95 -7.29 -2.87
CA SER A 157 -12.24 -7.47 -2.20
C SER A 157 -13.33 -7.69 -3.26
N PRO A 158 -14.31 -8.58 -2.98
CA PRO A 158 -15.46 -8.82 -3.84
C PRO A 158 -16.27 -7.54 -4.15
#